data_AF-A0A6J6R3D4-F1
#
_entry.id   AF-A0A6J6R3D4-F1
#
_cell.length_a   1.000
_cell.length_b   1.000
_cell.length_c   1.000
_cell.angle_alpha   90.00
_cell.angle_beta   90.00
_cell.angle_gamma   90.00
#
_symmetry.space_group_name_H-M   'P 1'
#
loop_
_entity.id
_entity.type
_entity.pdbx_description
1 polymer ?
#
loop_
_entity_poly.entity_id
_entity_poly.type
_entity_poly.pdbx_seq_one_letter_code
_entity_poly.pdbx_strand_id
1 'polypeptide(L)'
;MLAYITGSEVLWRQVRAPIFYLAAPYLFIILSGFAVLFVLQRIGRDGRIALLYAAVMLPAMAVTIGTTGAGAREIIAFALSGPLALAAFVMFTSQVRIDPWMYRRVLWVTLISAVGPLTIAVADVRSELAFAGKINFSGQSNFVTSGGFGPVQVSSALSLGIMAAIFLIITEREKATKILASVLSIILGVQVLLTFSRGGSFAVGIAIAAFALAQARNRRVRNGIFAIAAVSFALAYFVVFPWLENFTGGAFEARFSNTESSRTDLAANDTEIFANNFVFGVGPGMTKYQRLGYEVCQIRSDQCVDEASSHTEFTRMLGEHGIPGIIAIVLLMMLAFSAAKRAGPGRAFAIAWIAWAVAQMFYANLRIVAVPFAFGLAFLTLSKDPISAARSDPERSEPDELDQAEDSNNPAEDRVLAGMPSSRSRSLKLPRGRTTSNMTEDAAAQEVRPEEVGPEAVKPEEVEPEEVEPQPTESGHISERSEQATGTPPPYTGGPQTNPFA
;
A
#
# COMPACT_ATOMS: atom_id res chain seq x y z
N MET A 1 -1.99 10.42 5.76
CA MET A 1 -2.70 9.28 6.37
C MET A 1 -2.65 8.05 5.49
N LEU A 2 -3.50 7.86 4.47
CA LEU A 2 -3.56 6.61 3.67
C LEU A 2 -2.19 6.11 3.15
N ALA A 3 -1.37 7.00 2.56
CA ALA A 3 -0.01 6.67 2.11
C ALA A 3 0.94 6.21 3.22
N TYR A 4 0.77 6.72 4.45
CA TYR A 4 1.57 6.32 5.62
C TYR A 4 1.16 4.93 6.10
N ILE A 5 -0.15 4.70 6.28
CA ILE A 5 -0.72 3.38 6.63
C ILE A 5 -0.23 2.30 5.66
N THR A 6 -0.15 2.64 4.37
CA THR A 6 0.28 1.72 3.30
C THR A 6 1.70 1.17 3.48
N GLY A 7 2.68 2.01 3.85
CA GLY A 7 4.04 1.53 4.11
C GLY A 7 4.24 1.01 5.54
N SER A 8 3.52 1.58 6.51
CA SER A 8 3.62 1.19 7.92
C SER A 8 2.91 -0.11 8.26
N GLU A 9 1.97 -0.60 7.44
CA GLU A 9 1.31 -1.90 7.62
C GLU A 9 2.30 -3.05 7.79
N VAL A 10 3.30 -3.15 6.91
CA VAL A 10 4.28 -4.23 6.95
C VAL A 10 5.19 -4.10 8.17
N LEU A 11 5.55 -2.87 8.56
CA LEU A 11 6.30 -2.60 9.79
C LEU A 11 5.53 -3.09 11.02
N TRP A 12 4.24 -2.77 11.13
CA TRP A 12 3.41 -3.20 12.26
C TRP A 12 3.31 -4.72 12.37
N ARG A 13 3.20 -5.44 11.24
CA ARG A 13 3.18 -6.90 11.22
C ARG A 13 4.56 -7.52 11.51
N GLN A 14 5.65 -6.94 11.01
CA GLN A 14 7.03 -7.37 11.33
C GLN A 14 7.35 -7.26 12.83
N VAL A 15 7.05 -6.12 13.45
CA VAL A 15 7.33 -5.91 14.89
C VAL A 15 6.27 -6.53 15.81
N ARG A 16 5.30 -7.27 15.25
CA ARG A 16 4.15 -7.86 15.97
C ARG A 16 3.45 -6.86 16.88
N ALA A 17 3.20 -5.65 16.36
CA ALA A 17 2.56 -4.58 17.12
C ALA A 17 1.17 -5.03 17.65
N PRO A 18 0.78 -4.65 18.88
CA PRO A 18 -0.48 -5.08 19.51
C PRO A 18 -1.70 -4.34 18.93
N ILE A 19 -1.97 -4.59 17.65
CA ILE A 19 -3.11 -4.09 16.88
C ILE A 19 -3.69 -5.22 16.03
N PHE A 20 -4.96 -5.14 15.67
CA PHE A 20 -5.61 -6.16 14.83
C PHE A 20 -4.85 -6.37 13.50
N TYR A 21 -4.67 -7.62 13.08
CA TYR A 21 -3.94 -7.97 11.86
C TYR A 21 -4.46 -7.25 10.60
N LEU A 22 -5.78 -7.06 10.52
CA LEU A 22 -6.48 -6.36 9.44
C LEU A 22 -6.72 -4.85 9.69
N ALA A 23 -6.08 -4.26 10.72
CA ALA A 23 -6.25 -2.85 11.06
C ALA A 23 -5.89 -1.90 9.90
N ALA A 24 -4.83 -2.18 9.15
CA ALA A 24 -4.44 -1.36 8.00
C ALA A 24 -5.51 -1.37 6.87
N PRO A 25 -5.98 -2.53 6.35
CA PRO A 25 -7.12 -2.59 5.44
C PRO A 25 -8.37 -1.89 5.96
N TYR A 26 -8.75 -2.11 7.23
CA TYR A 26 -9.94 -1.48 7.81
C TYR A 26 -9.81 0.05 7.90
N LEU A 27 -8.70 0.58 8.41
CA LEU A 27 -8.43 2.03 8.44
C LEU A 27 -8.40 2.62 7.03
N PHE A 28 -7.85 1.89 6.06
CA PHE A 28 -7.77 2.32 4.66
C PHE A 28 -9.16 2.39 4.00
N ILE A 29 -10.03 1.42 4.26
CA ILE A 29 -11.45 1.42 3.86
C ILE A 29 -12.20 2.56 4.55
N ILE A 30 -12.11 2.66 5.87
CA ILE A 30 -12.86 3.63 6.69
C ILE A 30 -12.49 5.07 6.30
N LEU A 31 -11.21 5.41 6.20
CA LEU A 31 -10.77 6.76 5.83
C LEU A 31 -11.13 7.13 4.38
N SER A 32 -11.08 6.17 3.45
CA SER A 32 -11.50 6.39 2.06
C SER A 32 -13.03 6.58 1.97
N GLY A 33 -13.80 5.74 2.67
CA GLY A 33 -15.25 5.84 2.76
C GLY A 33 -15.71 7.13 3.43
N PHE A 34 -15.06 7.54 4.52
CA PHE A 34 -15.31 8.82 5.19
C PHE A 34 -15.09 10.00 4.23
N ALA A 35 -14.00 9.99 3.46
CA ALA A 35 -13.75 11.03 2.47
C ALA A 35 -14.81 11.06 1.34
N VAL A 36 -15.31 9.90 0.90
CA VAL A 36 -16.42 9.83 -0.07
C VAL A 36 -17.73 10.35 0.51
N LEU A 37 -18.10 9.93 1.72
CA LEU A 37 -19.38 10.24 2.35
C LEU A 37 -19.47 11.68 2.85
N PHE A 38 -18.46 12.16 3.58
CA PHE A 38 -18.53 13.45 4.29
C PHE A 38 -17.84 14.60 3.55
N VAL A 39 -16.83 14.33 2.71
CA VAL A 39 -16.05 15.39 2.03
C VAL A 39 -16.44 15.54 0.55
N LEU A 40 -16.66 14.42 -0.16
CA LEU A 40 -17.03 14.44 -1.59
C LEU A 40 -18.56 14.42 -1.82
N GLN A 41 -19.31 13.84 -0.88
CA GLN A 41 -20.78 13.74 -0.86
C GLN A 41 -21.44 13.16 -2.13
N ARG A 42 -20.67 12.43 -2.96
CA ARG A 42 -21.13 11.85 -4.24
C ARG A 42 -20.24 10.68 -4.68
N ILE A 43 -20.74 9.85 -5.59
CA ILE A 43 -19.98 8.74 -6.19
C ILE A 43 -19.93 8.90 -7.72
N GLY A 44 -18.72 9.06 -8.26
CA GLY A 44 -18.46 9.20 -9.70
C GLY A 44 -18.75 7.91 -10.51
N ARG A 45 -18.57 7.98 -11.84
CA ARG A 45 -18.72 6.79 -12.72
C ARG A 45 -17.77 5.66 -12.31
N ASP A 46 -16.49 5.97 -12.21
CA ASP A 46 -15.47 4.98 -11.82
C ASP A 46 -15.73 4.44 -10.41
N GLY A 47 -16.14 5.30 -9.47
CA GLY A 47 -16.54 4.88 -8.13
C GLY A 47 -17.72 3.90 -8.11
N ARG A 48 -18.72 4.08 -8.98
CA ARG A 48 -19.83 3.10 -9.12
C ARG A 48 -19.37 1.76 -9.72
N ILE A 49 -18.38 1.77 -10.62
CA ILE A 49 -17.76 0.54 -11.15
C ILE A 49 -16.96 -0.16 -10.04
N ALA A 50 -16.23 0.60 -9.21
CA ALA A 50 -15.50 0.08 -8.05
C ALA A 50 -16.42 -0.50 -6.96
N LEU A 51 -17.56 0.15 -6.70
CA LEU A 51 -18.60 -0.37 -5.81
C LEU A 51 -19.24 -1.67 -6.37
N LEU A 52 -19.49 -1.73 -7.68
CA LEU A 52 -20.00 -2.95 -8.33
C LEU A 52 -18.98 -4.10 -8.26
N TYR A 53 -17.69 -3.81 -8.47
CA TYR A 53 -16.60 -4.78 -8.30
C TYR A 53 -16.58 -5.38 -6.88
N ALA A 54 -16.75 -4.56 -5.84
CA ALA A 54 -16.89 -5.03 -4.47
C ALA A 54 -18.19 -5.84 -4.26
N ALA A 55 -19.33 -5.34 -4.72
CA ALA A 55 -20.64 -5.96 -4.50
C ALA A 55 -20.77 -7.34 -5.18
N VAL A 56 -20.19 -7.50 -6.38
CA VAL A 56 -20.19 -8.77 -7.12
C VAL A 56 -19.44 -9.87 -6.37
N MET A 57 -18.46 -9.55 -5.53
CA MET A 57 -17.73 -10.57 -4.76
C MET A 57 -18.50 -11.14 -3.57
N LEU A 58 -19.55 -10.45 -3.09
CA LEU A 58 -20.27 -10.80 -1.85
C LEU A 58 -21.08 -12.11 -1.90
N PRO A 59 -21.76 -12.52 -2.99
CA PRO A 59 -22.60 -13.74 -2.99
C PRO A 59 -21.84 -15.02 -2.63
N ALA A 60 -20.58 -15.13 -3.03
CA ALA A 60 -19.74 -16.30 -2.72
C ALA A 60 -19.47 -16.48 -1.22
N MET A 61 -19.66 -15.44 -0.39
CA MET A 61 -19.59 -15.55 1.08
C MET A 61 -20.54 -16.61 1.64
N ALA A 62 -21.68 -16.85 0.98
CA ALA A 62 -22.64 -17.88 1.40
C ALA A 62 -22.02 -19.29 1.41
N VAL A 63 -21.06 -19.57 0.51
CA VAL A 63 -20.36 -20.86 0.44
C VAL A 63 -19.44 -21.00 1.67
N THR A 64 -18.57 -20.02 1.94
CA THR A 64 -17.70 -20.01 3.13
C THR A 64 -18.50 -20.13 4.42
N ILE A 65 -19.64 -19.43 4.54
CA ILE A 65 -20.54 -19.51 5.71
C ILE A 65 -21.12 -20.93 5.86
N GLY A 66 -21.61 -21.52 4.77
CA GLY A 66 -22.13 -22.88 4.77
C GLY A 66 -21.10 -23.95 5.12
N THR A 67 -19.83 -23.77 4.76
CA THR A 67 -18.75 -24.73 5.03
C THR A 67 -18.09 -24.56 6.41
N THR A 68 -18.02 -23.35 6.96
CA THR A 68 -17.18 -23.05 8.14
C THR A 68 -17.93 -22.46 9.34
N GLY A 69 -19.21 -22.15 9.20
CA GLY A 69 -20.07 -21.69 10.30
C GLY A 69 -19.52 -20.46 11.01
N ALA A 70 -19.21 -20.59 12.30
CA ALA A 70 -18.68 -19.49 13.12
C ALA A 70 -17.33 -18.95 12.62
N GLY A 71 -16.46 -19.80 12.05
CA GLY A 71 -15.14 -19.40 11.55
C GLY A 71 -15.20 -18.54 10.27
N ALA A 72 -16.33 -18.53 9.58
CA ALA A 72 -16.47 -17.88 8.28
C ALA A 72 -16.12 -16.38 8.29
N ARG A 73 -16.42 -15.69 9.41
CA ARG A 73 -16.23 -14.24 9.54
C ARG A 73 -14.77 -13.82 9.26
N GLU A 74 -13.81 -14.55 9.80
CA GLU A 74 -12.40 -14.16 9.74
C GLU A 74 -11.79 -14.52 8.38
N ILE A 75 -12.13 -15.69 7.85
CA ILE A 75 -11.75 -16.17 6.53
C ILE A 75 -12.26 -15.20 5.45
N ILE A 76 -13.55 -14.82 5.50
CA ILE A 76 -14.16 -13.84 4.60
C ILE A 76 -13.50 -12.47 4.75
N ALA A 77 -13.34 -11.98 5.99
CA ALA A 77 -12.78 -10.66 6.23
C ALA A 77 -11.36 -10.54 5.67
N PHE A 78 -10.54 -11.56 5.88
CA PHE A 78 -9.18 -11.64 5.36
C PHE A 78 -9.14 -11.71 3.82
N ALA A 79 -10.01 -12.53 3.21
CA ALA A 79 -10.08 -12.69 1.75
C ALA A 79 -10.66 -11.48 1.00
N LEU A 80 -11.54 -10.69 1.64
CA LEU A 80 -12.23 -9.54 1.02
C LEU A 80 -11.67 -8.18 1.42
N SER A 81 -10.90 -8.04 2.51
CA SER A 81 -10.39 -6.72 2.94
C SER A 81 -9.52 -6.05 1.87
N GLY A 82 -8.75 -6.81 1.09
CA GLY A 82 -7.94 -6.32 -0.03
C GLY A 82 -8.79 -5.76 -1.19
N PRO A 83 -9.69 -6.57 -1.78
CA PRO A 83 -10.68 -6.09 -2.76
C PRO A 83 -11.51 -4.88 -2.29
N LEU A 84 -11.99 -4.89 -1.05
CA LEU A 84 -12.77 -3.79 -0.48
C LEU A 84 -11.93 -2.52 -0.29
N ALA A 85 -10.65 -2.64 0.12
CA ALA A 85 -9.72 -1.51 0.20
C ALA A 85 -9.47 -0.88 -1.19
N LEU A 86 -9.34 -1.71 -2.25
CA LEU A 86 -9.19 -1.22 -3.63
C LEU A 86 -10.45 -0.47 -4.07
N ALA A 87 -11.63 -1.05 -3.83
CA ALA A 87 -12.91 -0.43 -4.17
C ALA A 87 -13.10 0.93 -3.46
N ALA A 88 -12.88 0.97 -2.15
CA ALA A 88 -13.02 2.17 -1.33
C ALA A 88 -12.06 3.29 -1.78
N PHE A 89 -10.79 2.96 -2.03
CA PHE A 89 -9.80 3.96 -2.42
C PHE A 89 -10.02 4.46 -3.86
N VAL A 90 -10.46 3.62 -4.81
CA VAL A 90 -10.86 4.07 -6.15
C VAL A 90 -12.12 4.94 -6.10
N MET A 91 -13.11 4.65 -5.24
CA MET A 91 -14.27 5.55 -5.04
C MET A 91 -13.86 6.95 -4.58
N PHE A 92 -12.79 7.06 -3.80
CA PHE A 92 -12.20 8.33 -3.36
C PHE A 92 -11.34 8.98 -4.47
N THR A 93 -10.24 8.34 -4.90
CA THR A 93 -9.25 8.95 -5.80
C THR A 93 -9.79 9.24 -7.20
N SER A 94 -10.81 8.50 -7.67
CA SER A 94 -11.49 8.79 -8.94
C SER A 94 -12.27 10.12 -8.94
N GLN A 95 -12.32 10.82 -7.82
CA GLN A 95 -13.00 12.13 -7.71
C GLN A 95 -12.05 13.26 -7.31
N VAL A 96 -10.80 12.94 -6.98
CA VAL A 96 -9.78 13.88 -6.49
C VAL A 96 -8.93 14.41 -7.64
N ARG A 97 -8.81 15.74 -7.71
CA ARG A 97 -7.70 16.43 -8.39
C ARG A 97 -6.65 16.78 -7.34
N ILE A 98 -5.38 16.62 -7.69
CA ILE A 98 -4.25 16.80 -6.76
C ILE A 98 -3.21 17.75 -7.36
N ASP A 99 -2.73 18.70 -6.57
CA ASP A 99 -1.66 19.59 -7.01
C ASP A 99 -0.31 18.85 -7.13
N PRO A 100 0.58 19.26 -8.04
CA PRO A 100 1.91 18.66 -8.18
C PRO A 100 2.74 18.65 -6.88
N TRP A 101 2.57 19.63 -5.99
CA TRP A 101 3.26 19.67 -4.70
C TRP A 101 2.74 18.61 -3.73
N MET A 102 1.42 18.43 -3.65
CA MET A 102 0.79 17.43 -2.78
C MET A 102 1.03 16.02 -3.33
N TYR A 103 1.07 15.85 -4.65
CA TYR A 103 1.45 14.57 -5.27
C TYR A 103 2.88 14.17 -4.88
N ARG A 104 3.87 15.08 -4.96
CA ARG A 104 5.23 14.81 -4.46
C ARG A 104 5.24 14.50 -2.96
N ARG A 105 4.43 15.19 -2.14
CA ARG A 105 4.30 14.88 -0.71
C ARG A 105 3.73 13.47 -0.44
N VAL A 106 2.78 12.99 -1.26
CA VAL A 106 2.26 11.62 -1.20
C VAL A 106 3.35 10.59 -1.56
N LEU A 107 4.16 10.86 -2.60
CA LEU A 107 5.30 10.01 -2.94
C LEU A 107 6.34 9.97 -1.82
N TRP A 108 6.71 11.12 -1.23
CA TRP A 108 7.65 11.19 -0.10
C TRP A 108 7.17 10.40 1.12
N VAL A 109 5.88 10.50 1.49
CA VAL A 109 5.31 9.70 2.59
C VAL A 109 5.36 8.20 2.26
N THR A 110 5.07 7.81 1.02
CA THR A 110 5.12 6.41 0.57
C THR A 110 6.54 5.85 0.65
N LEU A 111 7.54 6.61 0.20
CA LEU A 111 8.95 6.26 0.28
C LEU A 111 9.45 6.17 1.73
N ILE A 112 9.17 7.18 2.55
CA ILE A 112 9.63 7.23 3.95
C ILE A 112 8.99 6.12 4.78
N SER A 113 7.70 5.80 4.59
CA SER A 113 7.08 4.67 5.29
C SER A 113 7.64 3.30 4.89
N ALA A 114 8.30 3.16 3.73
CA ALA A 114 9.03 1.94 3.35
C ALA A 114 10.40 1.79 4.06
N VAL A 115 10.92 2.85 4.70
CA VAL A 115 12.16 2.77 5.49
C VAL A 115 11.96 1.94 6.77
N GLY A 116 10.77 1.96 7.37
CA GLY A 116 10.46 1.13 8.55
C GLY A 116 10.67 -0.37 8.29
N PRO A 117 9.99 -0.95 7.28
CA PRO A 117 10.16 -2.36 6.93
C PRO A 117 11.58 -2.76 6.50
N LEU A 118 12.30 -1.82 5.85
CA LEU A 118 13.70 -1.97 5.51
C LEU A 118 14.57 -2.09 6.77
N THR A 119 14.39 -1.20 7.76
CA THR A 119 15.17 -1.21 8.99
C THR A 119 15.01 -2.51 9.77
N ILE A 120 13.80 -3.08 9.86
CA ILE A 120 13.61 -4.37 10.55
C ILE A 120 14.28 -5.51 9.77
N ALA A 121 14.15 -5.55 8.45
CA ALA A 121 14.79 -6.57 7.62
C ALA A 121 16.34 -6.51 7.65
N VAL A 122 16.92 -5.30 7.72
CA VAL A 122 18.37 -5.10 7.88
C VAL A 122 18.83 -5.44 9.31
N ALA A 123 18.01 -5.15 10.33
CA ALA A 123 18.31 -5.51 11.71
C ALA A 123 18.34 -7.03 11.92
N ASP A 124 17.40 -7.75 11.31
CA ASP A 124 17.27 -9.22 11.38
C ASP A 124 18.43 -9.94 10.66
N VAL A 125 18.77 -9.47 9.45
CA VAL A 125 20.01 -9.83 8.72
C VAL A 125 21.26 -9.65 9.58
N ARG A 126 21.35 -8.55 10.34
CA ARG A 126 22.50 -8.27 11.21
C ARG A 126 22.53 -9.20 12.43
N SER A 127 21.39 -9.56 13.02
CA SER A 127 21.37 -10.52 14.14
C SER A 127 21.72 -11.94 13.70
N GLU A 128 21.20 -12.41 12.56
CA GLU A 128 21.54 -13.74 12.05
C GLU A 128 23.04 -13.85 11.71
N LEU A 129 23.62 -12.82 11.07
CA LEU A 129 25.07 -12.77 10.82
C LEU A 129 25.90 -12.71 12.11
N ALA A 130 25.41 -12.06 13.17
CA ALA A 130 26.09 -11.99 14.47
C ALA A 130 25.97 -13.28 15.31
N PHE A 131 24.90 -14.06 15.12
CA PHE A 131 24.63 -15.28 15.89
C PHE A 131 25.10 -16.56 15.17
N ALA A 132 24.70 -16.73 13.90
CA ALA A 132 24.99 -17.93 13.10
C ALA A 132 26.23 -17.78 12.19
N GLY A 133 26.82 -16.58 12.09
CA GLY A 133 27.99 -16.28 11.25
C GLY A 133 27.74 -16.27 9.74
N LYS A 134 26.54 -16.69 9.29
CA LYS A 134 26.12 -16.76 7.89
C LYS A 134 24.59 -16.69 7.81
N ILE A 135 24.06 -16.33 6.63
CA ILE A 135 22.63 -16.47 6.32
C ILE A 135 22.45 -17.68 5.42
N ASN A 136 21.51 -18.58 5.78
CA ASN A 136 21.22 -19.77 4.99
C ASN A 136 20.28 -19.42 3.81
N PHE A 137 20.85 -19.10 2.65
CA PHE A 137 20.10 -18.94 1.41
C PHE A 137 19.75 -20.30 0.79
N SER A 138 18.65 -20.35 0.03
CA SER A 138 18.15 -21.56 -0.62
C SER A 138 17.32 -21.21 -1.86
N GLY A 139 16.78 -22.21 -2.55
CA GLY A 139 15.82 -22.03 -3.65
C GLY A 139 14.46 -21.45 -3.24
N GLN A 140 14.25 -21.04 -1.98
CA GLN A 140 13.00 -20.46 -1.48
C GLN A 140 13.14 -18.98 -1.08
N SER A 141 12.00 -18.34 -0.79
CA SER A 141 11.98 -16.96 -0.27
C SER A 141 12.54 -16.92 1.16
N ASN A 142 13.30 -15.87 1.52
CA ASN A 142 14.06 -15.82 2.77
C ASN A 142 13.39 -14.88 3.80
N PHE A 143 13.08 -15.44 4.99
CA PHE A 143 12.38 -14.71 6.07
C PHE A 143 13.31 -13.79 6.87
N VAL A 144 14.58 -14.13 7.07
CA VAL A 144 15.57 -13.30 7.79
C VAL A 144 15.82 -12.00 7.02
N THR A 145 16.01 -12.09 5.71
CA THR A 145 16.11 -10.92 4.81
C THR A 145 14.79 -10.16 4.65
N SER A 146 13.74 -10.58 5.35
CA SER A 146 12.42 -9.98 5.39
C SER A 146 12.01 -9.52 6.80
N GLY A 147 12.87 -9.63 7.82
CA GLY A 147 12.55 -9.18 9.17
C GLY A 147 11.50 -10.04 9.86
N GLY A 148 11.72 -11.35 9.88
CA GLY A 148 10.81 -12.35 10.48
C GLY A 148 9.41 -12.45 9.85
N PHE A 149 9.15 -11.80 8.71
CA PHE A 149 7.82 -11.64 8.13
C PHE A 149 7.74 -12.06 6.65
N GLY A 150 6.51 -12.22 6.13
CA GLY A 150 6.22 -12.77 4.80
C GLY A 150 7.00 -12.09 3.66
N PRO A 151 7.98 -12.77 3.02
CA PRO A 151 8.91 -12.12 2.08
C PRO A 151 8.23 -11.48 0.87
N VAL A 152 7.11 -12.05 0.43
CA VAL A 152 6.27 -11.51 -0.65
C VAL A 152 5.68 -10.15 -0.28
N GLN A 153 5.25 -9.97 0.98
CA GLN A 153 4.62 -8.75 1.47
C GLN A 153 5.66 -7.66 1.75
N VAL A 154 6.83 -8.04 2.26
CA VAL A 154 7.98 -7.13 2.44
C VAL A 154 8.51 -6.65 1.09
N SER A 155 8.78 -7.57 0.15
CA SER A 155 9.14 -7.26 -1.24
C SER A 155 8.12 -6.33 -1.90
N SER A 156 6.82 -6.51 -1.64
CA SER A 156 5.74 -5.62 -2.11
C SER A 156 5.83 -4.20 -1.55
N ALA A 157 6.00 -4.02 -0.24
CA ALA A 157 6.04 -2.70 0.38
C ALA A 157 7.34 -1.92 0.02
N LEU A 158 8.48 -2.61 0.00
CA LEU A 158 9.76 -2.00 -0.37
C LEU A 158 9.76 -1.58 -1.86
N SER A 159 9.21 -2.40 -2.75
CA SER A 159 9.10 -2.07 -4.19
C SER A 159 8.06 -0.99 -4.51
N LEU A 160 7.02 -0.82 -3.68
CA LEU A 160 6.16 0.37 -3.72
C LEU A 160 6.96 1.65 -3.36
N GLY A 161 7.87 1.56 -2.38
CA GLY A 161 8.84 2.61 -2.05
C GLY A 161 9.75 2.96 -3.22
N ILE A 162 10.27 1.96 -3.94
CA ILE A 162 11.08 2.15 -5.17
C ILE A 162 10.27 2.90 -6.25
N MET A 163 9.02 2.51 -6.50
CA MET A 163 8.14 3.22 -7.45
C MET A 163 7.95 4.69 -7.06
N ALA A 164 7.73 4.97 -5.77
CA ALA A 164 7.63 6.34 -5.28
C ALA A 164 8.95 7.12 -5.46
N ALA A 165 10.10 6.51 -5.17
CA ALA A 165 11.42 7.11 -5.36
C ALA A 165 11.71 7.45 -6.83
N ILE A 166 11.42 6.55 -7.76
CA ILE A 166 11.60 6.78 -9.21
C ILE A 166 10.76 7.98 -9.66
N PHE A 167 9.50 8.08 -9.21
CA PHE A 167 8.67 9.23 -9.54
C PHE A 167 9.11 10.53 -8.87
N LEU A 168 9.76 10.48 -7.70
CA LEU A 168 10.42 11.64 -7.08
C LEU A 168 11.66 12.09 -7.87
N ILE A 169 12.52 11.16 -8.29
CA ILE A 169 13.68 11.45 -9.15
C ILE A 169 13.25 12.17 -10.43
N ILE A 170 12.12 11.78 -11.01
CA ILE A 170 11.53 12.42 -12.20
C ILE A 170 10.90 13.79 -11.86
N THR A 171 10.06 13.88 -10.83
CA THR A 171 9.18 15.05 -10.59
C THR A 171 9.74 16.14 -9.68
N GLU A 172 10.76 15.85 -8.87
CA GLU A 172 11.41 16.89 -8.06
C GLU A 172 12.18 17.91 -8.90
N ARG A 173 12.49 19.06 -8.30
CA ARG A 173 13.31 20.12 -8.94
C ARG A 173 14.71 20.24 -8.34
N GLU A 174 14.85 19.98 -7.04
CA GLU A 174 16.10 20.12 -6.30
C GLU A 174 17.05 18.93 -6.54
N LYS A 175 18.36 19.14 -6.47
CA LYS A 175 19.36 18.07 -6.63
C LYS A 175 19.46 17.15 -5.41
N ALA A 176 19.46 17.70 -4.19
CA ALA A 176 19.66 16.92 -2.98
C ALA A 176 18.52 15.92 -2.74
N THR A 177 17.26 16.33 -2.94
CA THR A 177 16.09 15.45 -2.83
C THR A 177 16.08 14.34 -3.86
N LYS A 178 16.57 14.58 -5.10
CA LYS A 178 16.77 13.52 -6.10
C LYS A 178 17.87 12.55 -5.70
N ILE A 179 18.99 13.03 -5.15
CA ILE A 179 20.09 12.18 -4.66
C ILE A 179 19.59 11.29 -3.52
N LEU A 180 18.87 11.87 -2.54
CA LEU A 180 18.25 11.12 -1.45
C LEU A 180 17.29 10.04 -1.95
N ALA A 181 16.38 10.39 -2.87
CA ALA A 181 15.47 9.42 -3.49
C ALA A 181 16.23 8.31 -4.25
N SER A 182 17.33 8.65 -4.93
CA SER A 182 18.17 7.69 -5.66
C SER A 182 18.87 6.71 -4.72
N VAL A 183 19.49 7.22 -3.65
CA VAL A 183 20.16 6.39 -2.63
C VAL A 183 19.17 5.46 -1.93
N LEU A 184 18.02 5.98 -1.49
CA LEU A 184 16.97 5.15 -0.89
C LEU A 184 16.44 4.11 -1.87
N SER A 185 16.25 4.46 -3.15
CA SER A 185 15.82 3.50 -4.18
C SER A 185 16.82 2.36 -4.42
N ILE A 186 18.12 2.62 -4.29
CA ILE A 186 19.16 1.59 -4.42
C ILE A 186 19.14 0.66 -3.21
N ILE A 187 19.09 1.21 -1.99
CA ILE A 187 19.06 0.41 -0.75
C ILE A 187 17.78 -0.47 -0.70
N LEU A 188 16.62 0.11 -1.01
CA LEU A 188 15.37 -0.65 -1.15
C LEU A 188 15.46 -1.71 -2.25
N GLY A 189 16.10 -1.42 -3.38
CA GLY A 189 16.30 -2.35 -4.48
C GLY A 189 17.14 -3.57 -4.08
N VAL A 190 18.24 -3.36 -3.36
CA VAL A 190 19.06 -4.44 -2.81
C VAL A 190 18.25 -5.29 -1.83
N GLN A 191 17.51 -4.68 -0.90
CA GLN A 191 16.71 -5.44 0.07
C GLN A 191 15.58 -6.24 -0.60
N VAL A 192 14.89 -5.67 -1.61
CA VAL A 192 13.87 -6.39 -2.41
C VAL A 192 14.45 -7.66 -3.02
N LEU A 193 15.66 -7.61 -3.56
CA LEU A 193 16.34 -8.78 -4.13
C LEU A 193 16.74 -9.80 -3.05
N LEU A 194 17.26 -9.33 -1.90
CA LEU A 194 17.63 -10.19 -0.76
C LEU A 194 16.45 -10.99 -0.17
N THR A 195 15.19 -10.51 -0.26
CA THR A 195 13.99 -11.29 0.17
C THR A 195 13.81 -12.62 -0.59
N PHE A 196 14.50 -12.82 -1.71
CA PHE A 196 14.34 -13.95 -2.64
C PHE A 196 12.90 -14.09 -3.21
N SER A 197 12.11 -13.01 -3.11
CA SER A 197 10.77 -12.88 -3.68
C SER A 197 10.79 -12.00 -4.94
N ARG A 198 10.72 -12.68 -6.10
CA ARG A 198 10.82 -12.10 -7.46
C ARG A 198 9.73 -11.06 -7.80
N GLY A 199 8.61 -11.05 -7.09
CA GLY A 199 7.45 -10.21 -7.39
C GLY A 199 7.75 -8.71 -7.43
N GLY A 200 8.22 -8.14 -6.32
CA GLY A 200 8.43 -6.70 -6.20
C GLY A 200 9.41 -6.12 -7.22
N SER A 201 10.48 -6.85 -7.54
CA SER A 201 11.44 -6.47 -8.58
C SER A 201 10.86 -6.59 -9.99
N PHE A 202 10.12 -7.66 -10.28
CA PHE A 202 9.41 -7.81 -11.56
C PHE A 202 8.33 -6.73 -11.75
N ALA A 203 7.54 -6.41 -10.72
CA ALA A 203 6.52 -5.37 -10.78
C ALA A 203 7.12 -3.97 -11.01
N VAL A 204 8.26 -3.65 -10.40
CA VAL A 204 9.02 -2.42 -10.71
C VAL A 204 9.51 -2.42 -12.15
N GLY A 205 10.10 -3.52 -12.64
CA GLY A 205 10.57 -3.63 -14.02
C GLY A 205 9.44 -3.44 -15.05
N ILE A 206 8.31 -4.13 -14.85
CA ILE A 206 7.10 -4.03 -15.69
C ILE A 206 6.52 -2.60 -15.65
N ALA A 207 6.49 -1.96 -14.47
CA ALA A 207 6.00 -0.59 -14.33
C ALA A 207 6.90 0.47 -14.99
N ILE A 208 8.23 0.31 -14.91
CA ILE A 208 9.20 1.17 -15.62
C ILE A 208 9.05 0.98 -17.14
N ALA A 209 8.91 -0.26 -17.62
CA ALA A 209 8.68 -0.54 -19.04
C ALA A 209 7.36 0.09 -19.52
N ALA A 210 6.28 -0.06 -18.76
CA ALA A 210 4.99 0.55 -19.06
C ALA A 210 5.04 2.09 -19.04
N PHE A 211 5.79 2.70 -18.12
CA PHE A 211 6.07 4.14 -18.10
C PHE A 211 6.80 4.59 -19.37
N ALA A 212 7.88 3.88 -19.74
CA ALA A 212 8.70 4.18 -20.92
C ALA A 212 7.89 4.09 -22.22
N LEU A 213 7.08 3.04 -22.38
CA LEU A 213 6.19 2.84 -23.52
C LEU A 213 5.11 3.92 -23.59
N ALA A 214 4.46 4.25 -22.45
CA ALA A 214 3.48 5.34 -22.38
C ALA A 214 4.07 6.71 -22.77
N GLN A 215 5.38 6.90 -22.55
CA GLN A 215 6.08 8.16 -22.80
C GLN A 215 6.79 8.23 -24.17
N ALA A 216 6.84 7.11 -24.92
CA ALA A 216 7.70 6.90 -26.09
C ALA A 216 7.55 7.91 -27.23
N ARG A 217 6.40 8.59 -27.36
CA ARG A 217 6.15 9.63 -28.39
C ARG A 217 7.02 10.88 -28.20
N ASN A 218 7.53 11.15 -27.00
CA ASN A 218 8.40 12.30 -26.73
C ASN A 218 9.88 11.88 -26.84
N ARG A 219 10.53 12.16 -27.98
CA ARG A 219 11.94 11.78 -28.25
C ARG A 219 12.92 12.22 -27.15
N ARG A 220 12.77 13.43 -26.58
CA ARG A 220 13.70 13.95 -25.55
C ARG A 220 13.56 13.16 -24.25
N VAL A 221 12.33 12.95 -23.78
CA VAL A 221 12.08 12.19 -22.54
C VAL A 221 12.42 10.71 -22.73
N ARG A 222 12.05 10.12 -23.88
CA ARG A 222 12.38 8.74 -24.26
C ARG A 222 13.89 8.48 -24.23
N ASN A 223 14.70 9.36 -24.82
CA ASN A 223 16.16 9.20 -24.82
C ASN A 223 16.75 9.36 -23.40
N GLY A 224 16.19 10.24 -22.56
CA GLY A 224 16.55 10.34 -21.15
C GLY A 224 16.21 9.08 -20.35
N ILE A 225 15.03 8.48 -20.58
CA ILE A 225 14.63 7.20 -19.98
C ILE A 225 15.57 6.07 -20.40
N PHE A 226 15.95 5.99 -21.68
CA PHE A 226 16.93 5.00 -22.15
C PHE A 226 18.32 5.19 -21.51
N ALA A 227 18.79 6.43 -21.35
CA ALA A 227 20.07 6.70 -20.69
C ALA A 227 20.02 6.29 -19.20
N ILE A 228 18.95 6.62 -18.48
CA ILE A 228 18.76 6.20 -17.08
C ILE A 228 18.67 4.67 -17.00
N ALA A 229 17.88 4.02 -17.85
CA ALA A 229 17.73 2.57 -17.87
C ALA A 229 19.06 1.85 -18.17
N ALA A 230 19.87 2.37 -19.09
CA ALA A 230 21.19 1.81 -19.40
C ALA A 230 22.17 1.97 -18.22
N VAL A 231 22.18 3.11 -17.53
CA VAL A 231 23.01 3.34 -16.34
C VAL A 231 22.54 2.45 -15.17
N SER A 232 21.23 2.34 -14.94
CA SER A 232 20.67 1.45 -13.91
C SER A 232 20.93 -0.03 -14.23
N PHE A 233 20.87 -0.44 -15.49
CA PHE A 233 21.22 -1.79 -15.91
C PHE A 233 22.71 -2.07 -15.73
N ALA A 234 23.59 -1.14 -16.11
CA ALA A 234 25.03 -1.28 -15.89
C ALA A 234 25.37 -1.37 -14.38
N LEU A 235 24.77 -0.53 -13.54
CA LEU A 235 24.93 -0.61 -12.08
C LEU A 235 24.42 -1.95 -11.53
N ALA A 236 23.26 -2.42 -12.01
CA ALA A 236 22.70 -3.69 -11.60
C ALA A 236 23.60 -4.87 -12.00
N TYR A 237 24.10 -4.89 -13.24
CA TYR A 237 24.86 -6.00 -13.81
C TYR A 237 26.33 -6.04 -13.34
N PHE A 238 27.01 -4.89 -13.24
CA PHE A 238 28.44 -4.85 -12.89
C PHE A 238 28.72 -4.66 -11.38
N VAL A 239 27.73 -4.23 -10.58
CA VAL A 239 27.93 -3.96 -9.14
C VAL A 239 26.96 -4.75 -8.27
N VAL A 240 25.65 -4.64 -8.50
CA VAL A 240 24.65 -5.26 -7.60
C VAL A 240 24.62 -6.78 -7.76
N PHE A 241 24.62 -7.31 -8.98
CA PHE A 241 24.56 -8.74 -9.25
C PHE A 241 25.80 -9.50 -8.71
N PRO A 242 27.07 -9.09 -9.00
CA PRO A 242 28.23 -9.79 -8.46
C PRO A 242 28.34 -9.69 -6.93
N TRP A 243 27.86 -8.59 -6.34
CA TRP A 243 27.79 -8.45 -4.89
C TRP A 243 26.74 -9.38 -4.27
N LEU A 244 25.54 -9.49 -4.86
CA LEU A 244 24.50 -10.43 -4.42
C LEU A 244 24.95 -11.88 -4.57
N GLU A 245 25.60 -12.23 -5.67
CA GLU A 245 26.03 -13.61 -5.92
C GLU A 245 27.09 -14.07 -4.92
N ASN A 246 28.05 -13.19 -4.61
CA ASN A 246 29.05 -13.40 -3.57
C ASN A 246 28.43 -13.46 -2.16
N PHE A 247 27.54 -12.51 -1.83
CA PHE A 247 26.87 -12.45 -0.51
C PHE A 247 25.93 -13.64 -0.26
N THR A 248 25.36 -14.23 -1.31
CA THR A 248 24.44 -15.37 -1.22
C THR A 248 25.07 -16.72 -1.56
N GLY A 249 26.36 -16.75 -1.93
CA GLY A 249 27.13 -17.97 -2.15
C GLY A 249 26.62 -18.85 -3.29
N GLY A 250 26.20 -18.26 -4.41
CA GLY A 250 25.64 -18.98 -5.56
C GLY A 250 24.11 -19.14 -5.56
N ALA A 251 23.43 -18.73 -4.49
CA ALA A 251 22.00 -18.96 -4.33
C ALA A 251 21.11 -17.94 -5.06
N PHE A 252 21.61 -16.74 -5.36
CA PHE A 252 20.83 -15.71 -6.06
C PHE A 252 20.63 -16.08 -7.54
N GLU A 253 21.68 -16.42 -8.28
CA GLU A 253 21.57 -16.90 -9.66
C GLU A 253 20.71 -18.16 -9.72
N ALA A 254 20.93 -19.12 -8.82
CA ALA A 254 20.12 -20.36 -8.76
C ALA A 254 18.62 -20.08 -8.51
N ARG A 255 18.26 -19.06 -7.73
CA ARG A 255 16.86 -18.67 -7.47
C ARG A 255 16.23 -17.87 -8.62
N PHE A 256 17.00 -17.03 -9.31
CA PHE A 256 16.47 -16.12 -10.33
C PHE A 256 16.52 -16.68 -11.75
N SER A 257 17.47 -17.58 -12.05
CA SER A 257 17.54 -18.31 -13.34
C SER A 257 16.53 -19.45 -13.45
N ASN A 258 16.10 -20.05 -12.34
CA ASN A 258 15.20 -21.20 -12.37
C ASN A 258 13.77 -20.83 -12.80
N THR A 259 13.39 -21.25 -14.01
CA THR A 259 12.07 -21.03 -14.61
C THR A 259 11.00 -21.98 -14.04
N GLU A 260 11.38 -23.14 -13.50
CA GLU A 260 10.46 -24.01 -12.77
C GLU A 260 9.91 -23.24 -11.57
N SER A 261 8.60 -23.01 -11.54
CA SER A 261 7.97 -22.19 -10.52
C SER A 261 6.76 -22.90 -9.96
N SER A 262 6.75 -23.19 -8.66
CA SER A 262 5.58 -23.77 -7.98
C SER A 262 4.28 -22.96 -8.19
N ARG A 263 4.40 -21.70 -8.61
CA ARG A 263 3.28 -20.83 -9.00
C ARG A 263 2.49 -21.34 -10.23
N THR A 264 3.08 -22.09 -11.16
CA THR A 264 2.31 -22.66 -12.28
C THR A 264 1.36 -23.75 -11.80
N ASP A 265 1.84 -24.61 -10.93
CA ASP A 265 1.11 -25.78 -10.41
C ASP A 265 -0.02 -25.31 -9.47
N LEU A 266 0.26 -24.25 -8.71
CA LEU A 266 -0.71 -23.54 -7.89
C LEU A 266 -1.78 -22.83 -8.74
N ALA A 267 -1.39 -22.13 -9.80
CA ALA A 267 -2.34 -21.50 -10.73
C ALA A 267 -3.21 -22.55 -11.46
N ALA A 268 -2.64 -23.71 -11.80
CA ALA A 268 -3.38 -24.83 -12.37
C ALA A 268 -4.41 -25.39 -11.39
N ASN A 269 -4.01 -25.64 -10.14
CA ASN A 269 -4.89 -26.07 -9.04
C ASN A 269 -6.07 -25.11 -8.83
N ASP A 270 -5.85 -23.79 -8.90
CA ASP A 270 -6.92 -22.80 -8.82
C ASP A 270 -7.89 -22.88 -10.02
N THR A 271 -7.38 -23.10 -11.24
CA THR A 271 -8.23 -23.28 -12.43
C THR A 271 -9.01 -24.60 -12.42
N GLU A 272 -8.49 -25.64 -11.78
CA GLU A 272 -9.20 -26.90 -11.53
C GLU A 272 -10.31 -26.72 -10.49
N ILE A 273 -10.03 -26.02 -9.38
CA ILE A 273 -11.04 -25.64 -8.37
C ILE A 273 -12.15 -24.81 -9.03
N PHE A 274 -11.81 -23.85 -9.90
CA PHE A 274 -12.78 -23.08 -10.67
C PHE A 274 -13.60 -23.95 -11.65
N ALA A 275 -12.96 -24.87 -12.38
CA ALA A 275 -13.68 -25.76 -13.30
C ALA A 275 -14.72 -26.63 -12.57
N ASN A 276 -14.37 -27.12 -11.37
CA ASN A 276 -15.26 -27.92 -10.53
C ASN A 276 -16.34 -27.09 -9.81
N ASN A 277 -16.13 -25.78 -9.59
CA ASN A 277 -17.03 -24.91 -8.79
C ASN A 277 -17.51 -23.66 -9.57
N PHE A 278 -17.69 -23.80 -10.88
CA PHE A 278 -17.82 -22.70 -11.85
C PHE A 278 -18.75 -21.54 -11.46
N VAL A 279 -19.90 -21.81 -10.85
CA VAL A 279 -20.96 -20.78 -10.65
C VAL A 279 -20.62 -19.77 -9.56
N PHE A 280 -20.27 -20.22 -8.36
CA PHE A 280 -20.03 -19.36 -7.18
C PHE A 280 -18.62 -19.51 -6.58
N GLY A 281 -17.78 -20.39 -7.12
CA GLY A 281 -16.50 -20.77 -6.53
C GLY A 281 -16.69 -21.55 -5.21
N VAL A 282 -15.57 -21.79 -4.52
CA VAL A 282 -15.55 -22.47 -3.21
C VAL A 282 -15.79 -21.53 -2.02
N GLY A 283 -15.98 -20.23 -2.29
CA GLY A 283 -16.13 -19.18 -1.29
C GLY A 283 -14.83 -18.42 -0.98
N PRO A 284 -14.91 -17.14 -0.56
CA PRO A 284 -13.75 -16.34 -0.15
C PRO A 284 -12.90 -17.05 0.90
N GLY A 285 -11.59 -17.12 0.67
CA GLY A 285 -10.58 -17.72 1.56
C GLY A 285 -10.63 -19.26 1.66
N MET A 286 -11.43 -19.94 0.82
CA MET A 286 -11.62 -21.39 0.93
C MET A 286 -10.68 -22.24 0.06
N THR A 287 -9.86 -21.62 -0.79
CA THR A 287 -8.99 -22.33 -1.75
C THR A 287 -7.97 -23.25 -1.06
N LYS A 288 -7.33 -22.78 0.03
CA LYS A 288 -6.35 -23.57 0.80
C LYS A 288 -6.93 -24.85 1.42
N TYR A 289 -8.24 -24.86 1.70
CA TYR A 289 -8.91 -25.98 2.36
C TYR A 289 -9.33 -27.09 1.38
N GLN A 290 -9.24 -26.89 0.06
CA GLN A 290 -9.76 -27.85 -0.92
C GLN A 290 -8.99 -29.18 -0.99
N ARG A 291 -7.74 -29.24 -0.52
CA ARG A 291 -6.92 -30.47 -0.56
C ARG A 291 -7.09 -31.41 0.64
N LEU A 292 -7.36 -30.86 1.83
CA LEU A 292 -7.43 -31.63 3.08
C LEU A 292 -8.76 -31.48 3.83
N GLY A 293 -9.62 -30.53 3.42
CA GLY A 293 -10.84 -30.17 4.13
C GLY A 293 -10.60 -29.13 5.23
N TYR A 294 -11.63 -28.35 5.54
CA TYR A 294 -11.55 -27.28 6.55
C TYR A 294 -11.21 -27.83 7.95
N GLU A 295 -11.90 -28.90 8.36
CA GLU A 295 -11.77 -29.49 9.70
C GLU A 295 -10.38 -30.06 9.96
N VAL A 296 -9.81 -30.79 8.98
CA VAL A 296 -8.44 -31.33 9.08
C VAL A 296 -7.42 -30.20 9.22
N CYS A 297 -7.63 -29.06 8.55
CA CYS A 297 -6.75 -27.90 8.67
C CYS A 297 -6.87 -27.11 9.98
N GLN A 298 -7.93 -27.33 10.77
CA GLN A 298 -7.99 -26.82 12.16
C GLN A 298 -7.15 -27.69 13.11
N ILE A 299 -6.97 -28.97 12.79
CA ILE A 299 -6.23 -29.95 13.60
C ILE A 299 -4.74 -29.99 13.20
N ARG A 300 -4.44 -29.89 11.89
CA ARG A 300 -3.12 -30.00 11.28
C ARG A 300 -2.84 -28.83 10.34
N SER A 301 -2.74 -27.64 10.92
CA SER A 301 -2.45 -26.39 10.21
C SER A 301 -1.08 -26.42 9.50
N ASP A 302 -0.14 -27.22 10.01
CA ASP A 302 1.19 -27.49 9.45
C ASP A 302 1.16 -28.23 8.09
N GLN A 303 0.15 -29.06 7.85
CA GLN A 303 -0.01 -29.83 6.62
C GLN A 303 -0.81 -29.08 5.54
N CYS A 304 -1.49 -27.99 5.92
CA CYS A 304 -2.36 -27.28 5.01
C CYS A 304 -1.62 -26.20 4.22
N VAL A 305 -2.08 -25.97 2.98
CA VAL A 305 -1.36 -25.14 2.02
C VAL A 305 -1.24 -23.72 2.55
N ASP A 306 -0.01 -23.31 2.89
CA ASP A 306 0.26 -21.99 3.45
C ASP A 306 -0.19 -20.90 2.47
N GLU A 307 -1.20 -20.16 2.90
CA GLU A 307 -2.01 -19.28 2.07
C GLU A 307 -1.23 -18.03 1.60
N ALA A 308 -0.13 -17.72 2.30
CA ALA A 308 0.82 -16.67 1.91
C ALA A 308 1.72 -17.07 0.71
N SER A 309 1.79 -18.37 0.39
CA SER A 309 2.67 -18.93 -0.64
C SER A 309 1.96 -19.14 -1.99
N SER A 310 0.64 -19.22 -1.99
CA SER A 310 -0.08 -20.19 -2.85
C SER A 310 -0.94 -19.63 -3.99
N HIS A 311 -1.36 -18.36 -4.00
CA HIS A 311 -2.34 -17.89 -4.99
C HIS A 311 -1.99 -16.55 -5.64
N THR A 312 -2.22 -16.44 -6.95
CA THR A 312 -2.33 -15.13 -7.64
C THR A 312 -3.69 -14.53 -7.32
N GLU A 313 -3.84 -13.20 -7.34
CA GLU A 313 -5.15 -12.59 -7.11
C GLU A 313 -6.17 -13.01 -8.19
N PHE A 314 -5.75 -13.10 -9.46
CA PHE A 314 -6.65 -13.47 -10.56
C PHE A 314 -7.15 -14.92 -10.46
N THR A 315 -6.26 -15.87 -10.17
CA THR A 315 -6.64 -17.28 -10.03
C THR A 315 -7.47 -17.51 -8.76
N ARG A 316 -7.14 -16.82 -7.66
CA ARG A 316 -7.97 -16.76 -6.45
C ARG A 316 -9.38 -16.25 -6.74
N MET A 317 -9.52 -15.15 -7.50
CA MET A 317 -10.84 -14.63 -7.89
C MET A 317 -11.68 -15.67 -8.63
N LEU A 318 -11.07 -16.46 -9.52
CA LEU A 318 -11.78 -17.54 -10.22
C LEU A 318 -12.18 -18.68 -9.25
N GLY A 319 -11.24 -19.24 -8.50
CA GLY A 319 -11.50 -20.37 -7.60
C GLY A 319 -12.48 -20.04 -6.47
N GLU A 320 -12.37 -18.86 -5.86
CA GLU A 320 -13.17 -18.48 -4.68
C GLU A 320 -14.54 -17.88 -5.02
N HIS A 321 -14.73 -17.33 -6.23
CA HIS A 321 -15.95 -16.61 -6.60
C HIS A 321 -16.64 -17.08 -7.89
N GLY A 322 -16.05 -17.95 -8.72
CA GLY A 322 -16.69 -18.46 -9.93
C GLY A 322 -16.98 -17.38 -10.99
N ILE A 323 -18.18 -17.41 -11.59
CA ILE A 323 -18.66 -16.40 -12.55
C ILE A 323 -18.57 -14.97 -11.99
N PRO A 324 -19.03 -14.67 -10.75
CA PRO A 324 -18.74 -13.40 -10.08
C PRO A 324 -17.26 -12.98 -10.10
N GLY A 325 -16.33 -13.93 -9.94
CA GLY A 325 -14.89 -13.70 -10.06
C GLY A 325 -14.49 -13.18 -11.44
N ILE A 326 -14.98 -13.81 -12.52
CA ILE A 326 -14.77 -13.33 -13.91
C ILE A 326 -15.32 -11.91 -14.08
N ILE A 327 -16.53 -11.63 -13.57
CA ILE A 327 -17.15 -10.31 -13.67
C ILE A 327 -16.31 -9.26 -12.93
N ALA A 328 -15.77 -9.58 -11.74
CA ALA A 328 -14.90 -8.70 -10.99
C ALA A 328 -13.58 -8.41 -11.73
N ILE A 329 -12.95 -9.41 -12.37
CA ILE A 329 -11.76 -9.23 -13.21
C ILE A 329 -12.07 -8.28 -14.39
N VAL A 330 -13.21 -8.44 -15.05
CA VAL A 330 -13.65 -7.53 -16.13
C VAL A 330 -13.85 -6.09 -15.63
N LEU A 331 -14.49 -5.90 -14.47
CA LEU A 331 -14.69 -4.58 -13.86
C LEU A 331 -13.35 -3.94 -13.47
N LEU A 332 -12.38 -4.72 -12.98
CA LEU A 332 -11.03 -4.25 -12.66
C LEU A 332 -10.26 -3.82 -13.93
N MET A 333 -10.39 -4.54 -15.04
CA MET A 333 -9.85 -4.11 -16.35
C MET A 333 -10.51 -2.82 -16.85
N MET A 334 -11.83 -2.68 -16.69
CA MET A 334 -12.55 -1.44 -17.03
C MET A 334 -12.05 -0.24 -16.21
N LEU A 335 -11.80 -0.44 -14.91
CA LEU A 335 -11.22 0.57 -14.02
C LEU A 335 -9.81 0.99 -14.48
N ALA A 336 -8.92 0.02 -14.74
CA ALA A 336 -7.57 0.29 -15.24
C ALA A 336 -7.58 1.10 -16.55
N PHE A 337 -8.44 0.72 -17.51
CA PHE A 337 -8.59 1.44 -18.77
C PHE A 337 -9.17 2.85 -18.60
N SER A 338 -10.10 3.04 -17.64
CA SER A 338 -10.63 4.36 -17.29
C SER A 338 -9.52 5.25 -16.71
N ALA A 339 -8.79 4.78 -15.70
CA ALA A 339 -7.65 5.46 -15.08
C ALA A 339 -6.60 5.92 -16.11
N ALA A 340 -6.16 5.05 -17.01
CA ALA A 340 -5.22 5.40 -18.06
C ALA A 340 -5.76 6.48 -19.02
N LYS A 341 -7.08 6.51 -19.30
CA LYS A 341 -7.71 7.52 -20.15
C LYS A 341 -7.85 8.89 -19.47
N ARG A 342 -8.34 8.93 -18.22
CA ARG A 342 -8.63 10.17 -17.47
C ARG A 342 -7.40 10.94 -16.99
N ALA A 343 -6.25 10.29 -16.86
CA ALA A 343 -5.07 10.86 -16.22
C ALA A 343 -4.42 12.05 -16.97
N GLY A 344 -4.75 12.27 -18.24
CA GLY A 344 -4.31 13.44 -19.00
C GLY A 344 -2.77 13.57 -19.04
N PRO A 345 -2.18 14.71 -18.62
CA PRO A 345 -0.73 14.86 -18.51
C PRO A 345 -0.05 13.82 -17.60
N GLY A 346 -0.77 13.28 -16.61
CA GLY A 346 -0.29 12.24 -15.69
C GLY A 346 -0.33 10.81 -16.25
N ARG A 347 -0.74 10.61 -17.51
CA ARG A 347 -1.02 9.27 -18.09
C ARG A 347 0.13 8.26 -17.97
N ALA A 348 1.39 8.68 -18.09
CA ALA A 348 2.52 7.78 -17.93
C ALA A 348 2.64 7.25 -16.49
N PHE A 349 2.47 8.12 -15.48
CA PHE A 349 2.44 7.72 -14.06
C PHE A 349 1.25 6.81 -13.75
N ALA A 350 0.06 7.12 -14.29
CA ALA A 350 -1.13 6.28 -14.09
C ALA A 350 -0.96 4.87 -14.69
N ILE A 351 -0.45 4.78 -15.93
CA ILE A 351 -0.17 3.49 -16.59
C ILE A 351 0.86 2.67 -15.79
N ALA A 352 1.90 3.31 -15.27
CA ALA A 352 2.92 2.65 -14.47
C ALA A 352 2.41 2.18 -13.09
N TRP A 353 1.56 2.97 -12.43
CA TRP A 353 0.88 2.55 -11.19
C TRP A 353 -0.06 1.35 -11.41
N ILE A 354 -0.83 1.35 -12.51
CA ILE A 354 -1.65 0.20 -12.93
C ILE A 354 -0.77 -1.02 -13.18
N ALA A 355 0.30 -0.86 -13.98
CA ALA A 355 1.20 -1.94 -14.35
C ALA A 355 1.89 -2.58 -13.14
N TRP A 356 2.32 -1.77 -12.17
CA TRP A 356 2.87 -2.27 -10.91
C TRP A 356 1.83 -3.07 -10.12
N ALA A 357 0.61 -2.53 -9.95
CA ALA A 357 -0.44 -3.18 -9.19
C ALA A 357 -0.90 -4.50 -9.83
N VAL A 358 -1.07 -4.52 -11.15
CA VAL A 358 -1.44 -5.72 -11.92
C VAL A 358 -0.31 -6.77 -11.91
N ALA A 359 0.95 -6.36 -12.03
CA ALA A 359 2.08 -7.27 -11.91
C ALA A 359 2.15 -7.93 -10.51
N GLN A 360 1.85 -7.18 -9.45
CA GLN A 360 1.73 -7.76 -8.10
C GLN A 360 0.53 -8.71 -7.98
N MET A 361 -0.62 -8.40 -8.59
CA MET A 361 -1.78 -9.32 -8.64
C MET A 361 -1.47 -10.65 -9.34
N PHE A 362 -0.54 -10.68 -10.31
CA PHE A 362 -0.06 -11.91 -10.95
C PHE A 362 0.92 -12.72 -10.10
N TYR A 363 1.53 -12.13 -9.06
CA TYR A 363 2.54 -12.79 -8.22
C TYR A 363 2.04 -13.09 -6.79
N ALA A 364 1.05 -12.34 -6.32
CA ALA A 364 0.51 -12.35 -4.96
C ALA A 364 -0.96 -11.90 -4.92
N ASN A 365 -1.61 -12.14 -3.78
CA ASN A 365 -2.97 -11.72 -3.47
C ASN A 365 -2.99 -10.41 -2.64
N LEU A 366 -4.16 -9.77 -2.53
CA LEU A 366 -4.32 -8.40 -1.96
C LEU A 366 -4.23 -8.33 -0.40
N ARG A 367 -3.33 -9.10 0.23
CA ARG A 367 -3.18 -9.21 1.71
C ARG A 367 -2.66 -7.96 2.43
N ILE A 368 -2.16 -6.97 1.68
CA ILE A 368 -1.69 -5.67 2.19
C ILE A 368 -2.20 -4.55 1.27
N VAL A 369 -2.41 -3.35 1.81
CA VAL A 369 -3.02 -2.22 1.07
C VAL A 369 -2.11 -1.58 0.03
N ALA A 370 -0.86 -2.03 -0.09
CA ALA A 370 0.10 -1.56 -1.11
C ALA A 370 -0.45 -1.63 -2.55
N VAL A 371 -1.11 -2.74 -2.91
CA VAL A 371 -1.69 -2.94 -4.26
C VAL A 371 -2.98 -2.12 -4.45
N PRO A 372 -3.97 -2.14 -3.52
CA PRO A 372 -5.07 -1.17 -3.50
C PRO A 372 -4.63 0.28 -3.65
N PHE A 373 -3.58 0.69 -2.93
CA PHE A 373 -3.03 2.05 -2.96
C PHE A 373 -2.42 2.38 -4.31
N ALA A 374 -1.51 1.56 -4.85
CA ALA A 374 -0.93 1.78 -6.17
C ALA A 374 -2.01 1.89 -7.26
N PHE A 375 -2.97 0.96 -7.29
CA PHE A 375 -4.06 0.97 -8.26
C PHE A 375 -4.93 2.24 -8.14
N GLY A 376 -5.25 2.67 -6.91
CA GLY A 376 -6.00 3.89 -6.67
C GLY A 376 -5.24 5.19 -6.97
N LEU A 377 -3.90 5.23 -6.83
CA LEU A 377 -3.10 6.39 -7.22
C LEU A 377 -3.22 6.71 -8.73
N ALA A 378 -3.43 5.70 -9.57
CA ALA A 378 -3.59 5.89 -11.02
C ALA A 378 -4.83 6.71 -11.43
N PHE A 379 -5.80 6.87 -10.52
CA PHE A 379 -7.00 7.68 -10.76
C PHE A 379 -6.82 9.18 -10.43
N LEU A 380 -5.79 9.54 -9.66
CA LEU A 380 -5.53 10.93 -9.27
C LEU A 380 -5.21 11.78 -10.49
N THR A 381 -6.03 12.80 -10.75
CA THR A 381 -5.80 13.73 -11.86
C THR A 381 -4.94 14.89 -11.38
N LEU A 382 -3.74 15.06 -11.95
CA LEU A 382 -2.88 16.20 -11.64
C LEU A 382 -3.55 17.51 -12.07
N SER A 383 -3.58 18.48 -11.16
CA SER A 383 -3.97 19.86 -11.46
C SER A 383 -2.93 20.53 -12.39
N LYS A 384 -3.37 21.47 -13.23
CA LYS A 384 -2.43 22.38 -13.90
C LYS A 384 -1.82 23.29 -12.83
N ASP A 385 -0.49 23.39 -12.79
CA ASP A 385 0.22 24.32 -11.91
C ASP A 385 -0.23 25.76 -12.23
N PRO A 386 -0.91 26.49 -11.32
CA PRO A 386 -1.45 27.82 -11.61
C PRO A 386 -0.34 28.84 -11.90
N ILE A 387 0.86 28.65 -11.36
CA ILE A 387 2.04 29.47 -11.67
C ILE A 387 2.55 29.18 -13.09
N SER A 388 2.30 27.98 -13.62
CA SER A 388 2.58 27.67 -15.03
C SER A 388 1.50 28.18 -15.98
N ALA A 389 0.24 28.31 -15.52
CA ALA A 389 -0.85 28.89 -16.30
C ALA A 389 -0.73 30.41 -16.41
N ALA A 390 -0.47 31.10 -15.30
CA ALA A 390 -0.19 32.54 -15.27
C ALA A 390 1.09 32.95 -16.04
N ARG A 391 1.92 31.99 -16.45
CA ARG A 391 3.09 32.19 -17.33
C ARG A 391 2.85 31.76 -18.78
N SER A 392 1.73 31.11 -19.09
CA SER A 392 1.36 30.75 -20.47
C SER A 392 0.45 31.78 -21.14
N ASP A 393 -0.11 32.72 -20.37
CA ASP A 393 -0.95 33.82 -20.86
C ASP A 393 -0.22 35.19 -20.69
N PRO A 394 0.91 35.46 -21.38
CA PRO A 394 1.51 36.80 -21.42
C PRO A 394 0.75 37.76 -22.36
N GLU A 395 -0.23 37.24 -23.10
CA GLU A 395 -0.90 37.90 -24.22
C GLU A 395 -2.35 38.24 -23.87
N ARG A 396 -2.53 38.94 -22.74
CA ARG A 396 -3.74 39.70 -22.46
C ARG A 396 -3.38 41.16 -22.30
N SER A 397 -3.18 41.81 -23.46
CA SER A 397 -2.87 43.23 -23.59
C SER A 397 -3.80 44.09 -22.72
N GLU A 398 -3.20 44.91 -21.86
CA GLU A 398 -3.87 46.10 -21.35
C GLU A 398 -4.14 47.04 -22.54
N PRO A 399 -5.25 47.79 -22.58
CA PRO A 399 -5.47 48.79 -23.63
C PRO A 399 -4.50 49.97 -23.44
N ASP A 400 -3.78 50.35 -24.50
CA ASP A 400 -2.98 51.56 -24.54
C ASP A 400 -3.88 52.82 -24.61
N GLU A 401 -4.47 53.22 -23.48
CA GLU A 401 -5.13 54.53 -23.32
C GLU A 401 -4.17 55.56 -22.70
N LEU A 402 -3.18 56.05 -23.47
CA LEU A 402 -2.39 57.22 -23.07
C LEU A 402 -1.56 57.89 -24.20
N ASP A 403 -2.20 58.36 -25.29
CA ASP A 403 -1.71 59.56 -26.00
C ASP A 403 -2.79 60.26 -26.86
N GLN A 404 -3.50 61.24 -26.27
CA GLN A 404 -3.95 62.45 -26.96
C GLN A 404 -3.99 63.60 -25.94
N ALA A 405 -3.20 64.66 -26.20
CA ALA A 405 -3.10 65.83 -25.35
C ALA A 405 -4.08 66.96 -25.74
N GLU A 406 -4.16 67.94 -24.85
CA GLU A 406 -4.92 69.19 -24.87
C GLU A 406 -4.92 69.94 -26.22
N ASP A 407 -6.08 70.48 -26.64
CA ASP A 407 -6.35 71.94 -26.57
C ASP A 407 -7.81 72.28 -26.95
N SER A 408 -8.45 73.16 -26.18
CA SER A 408 -9.27 74.32 -26.63
C SER A 408 -10.25 74.80 -25.54
N ASN A 409 -10.17 76.11 -25.21
CA ASN A 409 -11.15 76.80 -24.37
C ASN A 409 -12.29 77.39 -25.22
N ASN A 410 -13.55 77.22 -24.81
CA ASN A 410 -14.50 78.35 -24.69
C ASN A 410 -15.74 77.98 -23.85
N PRO A 411 -16.38 78.93 -23.12
CA PRO A 411 -17.62 78.67 -22.36
C PRO A 411 -18.88 79.35 -22.94
N ALA A 412 -20.00 79.15 -22.23
CA ALA A 412 -21.26 79.93 -22.21
C ALA A 412 -22.49 79.42 -23.01
N GLU A 413 -23.65 79.87 -22.51
CA GLU A 413 -25.05 79.72 -22.95
C GLU A 413 -25.64 78.28 -22.94
N ASP A 414 -26.67 77.87 -22.18
CA ASP A 414 -27.79 78.43 -21.37
C ASP A 414 -29.18 78.07 -21.94
N ARG A 415 -30.20 78.03 -21.06
CA ARG A 415 -31.67 77.82 -21.25
C ARG A 415 -32.15 76.35 -21.11
N VAL A 416 -33.03 75.99 -20.14
CA VAL A 416 -34.44 76.41 -19.85
C VAL A 416 -35.42 75.72 -20.83
N LEU A 417 -36.50 74.99 -20.45
CA LEU A 417 -37.18 74.59 -19.19
C LEU A 417 -38.02 73.31 -19.51
N ALA A 418 -38.76 72.54 -18.67
CA ALA A 418 -39.22 72.52 -17.26
C ALA A 418 -39.60 71.05 -16.86
N GLY A 419 -40.32 70.81 -15.74
CA GLY A 419 -41.20 69.62 -15.62
C GLY A 419 -41.21 68.77 -14.32
N MET A 420 -41.55 69.35 -13.16
CA MET A 420 -42.00 68.63 -11.94
C MET A 420 -43.51 68.91 -11.71
N PRO A 421 -44.28 68.30 -10.75
CA PRO A 421 -43.85 67.52 -9.56
C PRO A 421 -44.74 66.29 -9.13
N SER A 422 -44.47 65.78 -7.92
CA SER A 422 -45.38 65.05 -6.98
C SER A 422 -45.57 63.52 -7.19
N SER A 423 -45.78 62.68 -6.15
CA SER A 423 -45.55 62.81 -4.69
C SER A 423 -45.66 61.46 -3.94
N ARG A 424 -45.29 61.46 -2.63
CA ARG A 424 -45.56 60.45 -1.57
C ARG A 424 -44.73 59.13 -1.56
N SER A 425 -44.43 58.48 -0.43
CA SER A 425 -44.26 58.94 0.99
C SER A 425 -43.76 57.82 1.95
N ARG A 426 -42.78 58.12 2.83
CA ARG A 426 -42.46 57.42 4.13
C ARG A 426 -42.02 55.92 4.01
N SER A 427 -41.37 55.21 4.96
CA SER A 427 -40.77 55.41 6.32
C SER A 427 -39.96 54.12 6.67
N LEU A 428 -38.98 53.99 7.59
CA LEU A 428 -38.15 54.81 8.53
C LEU A 428 -36.81 54.00 8.74
N LYS A 429 -35.61 54.55 9.00
CA LYS A 429 -34.93 54.86 10.32
C LYS A 429 -35.09 53.79 11.43
N LEU A 430 -34.10 53.43 12.28
CA LEU A 430 -32.69 53.80 12.63
C LEU A 430 -32.16 52.75 13.69
N PRO A 431 -31.01 52.85 14.43
CA PRO A 431 -29.67 53.47 14.26
C PRO A 431 -28.48 52.48 14.55
N ARG A 432 -27.25 53.02 14.80
CA ARG A 432 -26.02 52.32 15.27
C ARG A 432 -25.59 52.77 16.70
N GLY A 433 -24.76 51.97 17.39
CA GLY A 433 -23.85 52.40 18.49
C GLY A 433 -24.05 51.70 19.85
N ARG A 434 -23.10 51.69 20.82
CA ARG A 434 -21.66 52.07 20.82
C ARG A 434 -20.97 51.50 22.10
N THR A 435 -19.67 51.14 22.00
CA THR A 435 -18.57 50.89 22.98
C THR A 435 -18.72 51.00 24.53
N THR A 436 -17.71 50.43 25.25
CA THR A 436 -17.26 50.64 26.68
C THR A 436 -18.12 50.05 27.82
N SER A 437 -17.60 49.61 29.00
CA SER A 437 -16.22 49.47 29.56
C SER A 437 -16.15 48.51 30.79
N ASN A 438 -14.94 48.28 31.34
CA ASN A 438 -14.57 47.38 32.46
C ASN A 438 -15.17 47.73 33.86
N MET A 439 -15.14 46.73 34.77
CA MET A 439 -14.90 46.70 36.25
C MET A 439 -15.74 45.55 36.88
N THR A 440 -15.23 44.48 37.53
CA THR A 440 -14.33 44.22 38.71
C THR A 440 -15.08 44.01 40.04
N GLU A 441 -14.48 43.18 40.91
CA GLU A 441 -14.74 42.94 42.35
C GLU A 441 -15.90 41.99 42.79
N ASP A 442 -15.50 40.73 43.04
CA ASP A 442 -15.38 40.08 44.37
C ASP A 442 -16.49 39.29 45.11
N ALA A 443 -15.96 38.26 45.81
CA ALA A 443 -16.43 37.55 47.01
C ALA A 443 -17.65 36.60 46.95
N ALA A 444 -17.76 35.55 47.81
CA ALA A 444 -16.76 34.71 48.49
C ALA A 444 -17.45 33.50 49.20
N ALA A 445 -16.91 32.28 49.04
CA ALA A 445 -17.07 31.10 49.93
C ALA A 445 -16.18 29.98 49.35
N GLN A 446 -15.04 29.63 49.96
CA GLN A 446 -14.87 28.62 51.01
C GLN A 446 -15.46 27.22 50.69
N GLU A 447 -14.81 26.07 50.89
CA GLU A 447 -13.42 25.60 51.19
C GLU A 447 -13.56 24.16 51.78
N VAL A 448 -12.45 23.47 52.04
CA VAL A 448 -12.29 22.16 52.73
C VAL A 448 -12.02 20.94 51.81
N ARG A 449 -10.72 20.69 51.64
CA ARG A 449 -10.03 19.38 51.77
C ARG A 449 -9.31 19.39 53.15
N PRO A 450 -8.76 18.29 53.71
CA PRO A 450 -8.19 17.10 53.06
C PRO A 450 -8.82 15.78 53.59
N GLU A 451 -8.24 14.58 53.63
CA GLU A 451 -6.90 14.11 54.05
C GLU A 451 -6.23 13.08 53.09
N GLU A 452 -4.96 12.77 53.34
CA GLU A 452 -4.19 11.70 52.69
C GLU A 452 -4.16 10.44 53.58
N VAL A 453 -4.30 9.24 53.00
CA VAL A 453 -3.80 7.99 53.62
C VAL A 453 -3.26 7.04 52.55
N GLY A 454 -2.10 6.46 52.85
CA GLY A 454 -1.50 5.28 52.21
C GLY A 454 -0.13 4.99 52.83
N PRO A 455 0.55 3.89 52.47
CA PRO A 455 0.11 2.77 51.64
C PRO A 455 -0.09 1.47 52.45
N GLU A 456 -0.58 0.41 51.80
CA GLU A 456 -0.43 -0.96 52.32
C GLU A 456 0.16 -1.84 51.21
N ALA A 457 1.11 -2.72 51.56
CA ALA A 457 1.92 -3.47 50.61
C ALA A 457 1.66 -4.97 50.73
N VAL A 458 1.34 -5.62 49.60
CA VAL A 458 1.11 -7.07 49.51
C VAL A 458 2.36 -7.73 48.93
N LYS A 459 2.90 -8.72 49.65
CA LYS A 459 4.00 -9.58 49.20
C LYS A 459 3.59 -10.45 47.99
N PRO A 460 4.49 -10.68 47.02
CA PRO A 460 4.52 -11.93 46.27
C PRO A 460 5.03 -13.07 47.18
N GLU A 461 4.54 -14.28 46.92
CA GLU A 461 4.93 -15.51 47.63
C GLU A 461 6.05 -16.21 46.83
N GLU A 462 7.11 -16.67 47.51
CA GLU A 462 8.21 -17.40 46.87
C GLU A 462 7.82 -18.87 46.67
N VAL A 463 8.15 -19.42 45.50
CA VAL A 463 7.99 -20.84 45.17
C VAL A 463 9.36 -21.40 44.85
N GLU A 464 9.83 -22.34 45.67
CA GLU A 464 11.12 -23.02 45.50
C GLU A 464 11.07 -24.00 44.31
N PRO A 465 12.12 -24.06 43.46
CA PRO A 465 12.30 -25.15 42.52
C PRO A 465 12.93 -26.37 43.20
N GLU A 466 12.30 -27.53 43.04
CA GLU A 466 12.70 -28.81 43.63
C GLU A 466 14.04 -29.34 43.05
N GLU A 467 14.94 -29.84 43.90
CA GLU A 467 16.20 -30.45 43.45
C GLU A 467 15.97 -31.81 42.77
N VAL A 468 16.66 -32.06 41.66
CA VAL A 468 16.71 -33.38 41.01
C VAL A 468 18.16 -33.87 40.96
N GLU A 469 18.43 -34.94 41.69
CA GLU A 469 19.76 -35.52 41.88
C GLU A 469 20.25 -36.32 40.64
N PRO A 470 21.53 -36.22 40.23
CA PRO A 470 22.04 -36.91 39.04
C PRO A 470 22.57 -38.33 39.34
N GLN A 471 22.23 -39.29 38.47
CA GLN A 471 22.80 -40.65 38.41
C GLN A 471 23.25 -40.97 36.96
N PRO A 472 24.17 -41.92 36.73
CA PRO A 472 25.41 -41.54 36.03
C PRO A 472 25.60 -42.11 34.61
N THR A 473 26.74 -41.74 34.04
CA THR A 473 27.28 -42.20 32.75
C THR A 473 27.49 -43.72 32.68
N GLU A 474 27.26 -44.30 31.51
CA GLU A 474 27.97 -45.51 31.07
C GLU A 474 28.43 -45.37 29.61
N SER A 475 29.48 -46.11 29.24
CA SER A 475 30.33 -45.78 28.09
C SER A 475 30.31 -46.83 26.97
N GLY A 476 29.98 -46.37 25.76
CA GLY A 476 30.58 -46.77 24.48
C GLY A 476 30.77 -48.25 24.14
N HIS A 477 30.14 -48.68 23.03
CA HIS A 477 30.69 -49.73 22.18
C HIS A 477 30.54 -49.35 20.70
N ILE A 478 31.62 -49.54 19.93
CA ILE A 478 31.65 -49.35 18.48
C ILE A 478 31.34 -50.70 17.81
N SER A 479 30.48 -50.70 16.81
CA SER A 479 30.36 -51.77 15.82
C SER A 479 29.85 -51.20 14.50
N GLU A 480 30.53 -51.51 13.39
CA GLU A 480 30.18 -51.01 12.07
C GLU A 480 29.07 -51.87 11.44
N ARG A 481 28.03 -51.25 10.87
CA ARG A 481 27.35 -51.82 9.71
C ARG A 481 26.72 -50.76 8.81
N SER A 482 26.81 -51.01 7.52
CA SER A 482 26.26 -50.17 6.46
C SER A 482 24.77 -50.45 6.25
N GLU A 483 23.93 -49.42 6.32
CA GLU A 483 22.55 -49.49 5.83
C GLU A 483 22.08 -48.12 5.28
N GLN A 484 21.14 -48.14 4.33
CA GLN A 484 20.76 -46.97 3.55
C GLN A 484 19.73 -46.12 4.30
N ALA A 485 20.15 -44.99 4.87
CA ALA A 485 19.25 -44.08 5.58
C ALA A 485 18.59 -43.06 4.64
N THR A 486 17.29 -43.20 4.40
CA THR A 486 16.43 -42.13 3.87
C THR A 486 16.28 -41.04 4.94
N GLY A 487 17.12 -40.00 4.87
CA GLY A 487 17.19 -38.96 5.89
C GLY A 487 15.96 -38.04 5.95
N THR A 488 15.02 -38.34 6.84
CA THR A 488 14.09 -37.33 7.36
C THR A 488 14.90 -36.25 8.11
N PRO A 489 14.63 -34.95 7.89
CA PRO A 489 15.31 -33.89 8.64
C PRO A 489 14.97 -33.95 10.14
N PRO A 490 15.86 -33.47 11.02
CA PRO A 490 15.61 -33.46 12.45
C PRO A 490 14.41 -32.56 12.81
N PRO A 491 13.70 -32.85 13.92
CA PRO A 491 12.56 -32.04 14.35
C PRO A 491 13.02 -30.61 14.67
N TYR A 492 12.37 -29.64 14.04
CA TYR A 492 12.60 -28.22 14.28
C TYR A 492 12.17 -27.89 15.72
N THR A 493 13.10 -27.55 16.60
CA THR A 493 12.83 -27.04 17.96
C THR A 493 12.39 -25.58 17.95
N GLY A 494 11.52 -25.22 17.00
CA GLY A 494 10.74 -23.99 17.08
C GLY A 494 9.71 -24.15 18.20
N GLY A 495 9.74 -23.24 19.18
CA GLY A 495 8.64 -23.11 20.14
C GLY A 495 7.30 -22.93 19.41
N PRO A 496 6.17 -23.30 20.04
CA PRO A 496 4.89 -23.39 19.36
C PRO A 496 4.57 -22.10 18.60
N GLN A 497 4.40 -22.21 17.27
CA GLN A 497 3.84 -21.11 16.49
C GLN A 497 2.39 -20.95 16.93
N THR A 498 2.17 -20.01 17.85
CA THR A 498 0.84 -19.60 18.26
C THR A 498 0.03 -19.25 17.02
N ASN A 499 -1.14 -19.87 16.90
CA ASN A 499 -2.13 -19.52 15.89
C ASN A 499 -2.24 -17.99 15.79
N PRO A 500 -2.11 -17.36 14.61
CA PRO A 500 -2.24 -15.90 14.47
C PRO A 500 -3.64 -15.35 14.76
N PHE A 501 -4.57 -16.23 15.18
CA PHE A 501 -5.92 -15.95 15.67
C PHE A 501 -6.14 -16.41 17.13
N ALA A 502 -5.06 -16.51 17.93
CA ALA A 502 -5.09 -16.70 19.39
C ALA A 502 -4.63 -15.43 20.13
#